data_AF-A0A2R7REY7-F1
#
_entry.id   AF-A0A2R7REY7-F1
#
_cell.length_a   1.000
_cell.length_b   1.000
_cell.length_c   1.000
_cell.angle_alpha   90.00
_cell.angle_beta   90.00
_cell.angle_gamma   90.00
#
_symmetry.space_group_name_H-M   'P 1'
#
loop_
_entity.id
_entity.type
_entity.pdbx_description
1 polymer ?
#
loop_
_entity_poly.entity_id
_entity_poly.type
_entity_poly.pdbx_seq_one_letter_code
_entity_poly.pdbx_strand_id
1 'polypeptide(L)' 'MLTEQKARPLDAAGLITTVLDPGTYRSWDAPVVDPDPGPEYREELAAARAKTGVDESVLTGEGHIRGRRVAVIVSEF' A
#
# COMPACT_ATOMS: atom_id res chain seq x y z
N MET A 1 22.36 26.90 11.11
CA MET A 1 20.93 26.54 11.02
C MET A 1 20.76 25.61 9.84
N LEU A 2 20.80 24.29 10.07
CA LEU A 2 20.36 23.32 9.08
C LEU A 2 18.85 23.21 9.28
N THR A 3 18.08 23.73 8.32
CA THR A 3 16.64 23.55 8.29
C THR A 3 16.35 22.05 8.24
N GLU A 4 15.69 21.52 9.28
CA GLU A 4 15.07 20.21 9.22
C GLU A 4 14.01 20.27 8.11
N GLN A 5 14.40 19.81 6.91
CA GLN A 5 13.46 19.60 5.84
C GLN A 5 12.60 18.43 6.26
N LYS A 6 11.40 18.72 6.79
CA LYS A 6 10.40 17.71 7.12
C LYS A 6 10.16 16.90 5.85
N ALA A 7 10.65 15.66 5.82
CA ALA A 7 10.48 14.78 4.67
C ALA A 7 9.00 14.74 4.32
N ARG A 8 8.66 14.89 3.03
CA ARG A 8 7.29 14.66 2.60
C ARG A 8 6.94 13.22 2.96
N PRO A 9 5.74 12.94 3.51
CA PRO A 9 5.29 11.58 3.72
C PRO A 9 5.40 10.81 2.40
N LEU A 10 6.04 9.64 2.43
CA LEU A 10 6.01 8.72 1.32
C LEU A 10 4.65 8.01 1.33
N ASP A 11 4.09 7.77 0.14
CA ASP A 11 3.01 6.81 -0.05
C ASP A 11 3.52 5.37 0.20
N ALA A 12 2.62 4.38 0.24
CA ALA A 12 3.02 3.01 0.55
C ALA A 12 4.04 2.47 -0.47
N ALA A 13 3.82 2.76 -1.75
CA ALA A 13 4.72 2.37 -2.83
C ALA A 13 6.12 2.99 -2.69
N GLY A 14 6.19 4.28 -2.32
CA GLY A 14 7.43 5.00 -2.07
C GLY A 14 8.18 4.45 -0.86
N LEU A 15 7.46 4.07 0.20
CA LEU A 15 8.06 3.44 1.38
C LEU A 15 8.65 2.06 1.04
N ILE A 16 7.91 1.23 0.29
CA ILE A 16 8.37 -0.08 -0.18
C ILE A 16 9.66 0.06 -1.01
N THR A 17 9.67 0.99 -1.98
CA THR A 17 10.83 1.23 -2.85
C THR A 17 12.06 1.74 -2.10
N THR A 18 11.83 2.47 -1.00
CA THR A 18 12.92 3.03 -0.17
C THR A 18 13.55 1.98 0.76
N VAL A 19 12.76 1.04 1.27
CA VAL A 19 13.18 0.09 2.30
C VAL A 19 13.73 -1.22 1.72
N LEU A 20 13.15 -1.71 0.62
CA LEU A 20 13.54 -2.98 0.01
C LEU A 20 14.68 -2.82 -1.00
N ASP A 21 15.47 -3.87 -1.14
CA ASP A 21 16.54 -3.95 -2.14
C ASP A 21 15.92 -3.79 -3.55
N PRO A 22 16.52 -2.97 -4.44
CA PRO A 22 15.94 -2.65 -5.75
C PRO A 22 15.61 -3.88 -6.59
N GLY A 23 14.41 -3.88 -7.18
CA GLY A 23 13.96 -4.97 -8.07
C GLY A 23 13.58 -6.26 -7.36
N THR A 24 13.55 -6.29 -6.03
CA THR A 24 13.20 -7.50 -5.27
C THR A 24 11.75 -7.54 -4.79
N TYR A 25 11.05 -6.41 -4.83
CA TYR A 25 9.65 -6.36 -4.41
C TYR A 25 8.76 -7.19 -5.33
N ARG A 26 7.93 -8.03 -4.72
CA ARG A 26 6.88 -8.79 -5.39
C ARG A 26 5.60 -8.64 -4.57
N SER A 27 4.59 -8.01 -5.16
CA SER A 27 3.27 -7.88 -4.53
C SER A 27 2.59 -9.25 -4.40
N TRP A 28 1.83 -9.40 -3.32
CA TRP A 28 0.89 -10.50 -3.11
C TRP A 28 -0.56 -10.06 -3.28
N ASP A 29 -0.78 -8.77 -3.53
CA ASP A 29 -2.09 -8.18 -3.68
C ASP A 29 -2.75 -8.72 -4.95
N ALA A 30 -4.04 -9.03 -4.81
CA ALA A 30 -4.89 -9.47 -5.89
C ALA A 30 -6.27 -8.85 -5.64
N PRO A 31 -7.00 -8.47 -6.71
CA PRO A 31 -8.30 -7.83 -6.57
C PRO A 31 -9.19 -8.63 -5.60
N VAL A 32 -9.63 -7.97 -4.53
CA VAL A 32 -10.53 -8.59 -3.57
C VAL A 32 -11.84 -8.89 -4.29
N VAL A 33 -12.23 -10.15 -4.33
CA VAL A 33 -13.58 -10.53 -4.75
C VAL A 33 -14.52 -10.18 -3.59
N ASP A 34 -15.21 -9.06 -3.71
CA ASP A 34 -16.22 -8.63 -2.76
C ASP A 34 -17.27 -9.76 -2.59
N PRO A 35 -17.41 -10.38 -1.40
CA PRO A 35 -18.53 -11.27 -1.15
C PRO A 35 -19.81 -10.43 -1.20
N ASP A 36 -20.80 -10.81 -2.03
CA ASP A 36 -22.00 -10.02 -2.39
C ASP A 36 -22.42 -9.07 -1.26
N PRO A 37 -21.93 -7.81 -1.30
CA PRO A 37 -22.15 -6.92 -0.21
C PRO A 37 -23.56 -6.37 -0.35
N GLY A 38 -24.32 -6.43 0.74
CA GLY A 38 -25.65 -5.81 0.78
C GLY A 38 -25.61 -4.39 0.21
N PRO A 39 -26.73 -3.91 -0.36
CA PRO A 39 -26.76 -2.67 -1.15
C PRO A 39 -26.13 -1.45 -0.46
N GLU A 40 -26.26 -1.32 0.86
CA GLU A 40 -25.67 -0.22 1.64
C GLU A 40 -24.12 -0.28 1.67
N TYR A 41 -23.53 -1.46 1.86
CA TYR A 41 -22.07 -1.59 1.90
C TYR A 41 -21.43 -1.39 0.51
N ARG A 42 -22.15 -1.70 -0.57
CA ARG A 42 -21.71 -1.34 -1.94
C ARG A 42 -21.63 0.16 -2.16
N GLU A 43 -22.58 0.93 -1.64
CA GLU A 43 -22.56 2.38 -1.75
C GLU A 43 -21.40 3.00 -0.95
N GLU A 44 -21.13 2.47 0.25
CA GLU A 44 -19.97 2.87 1.05
C GLU A 44 -18.65 2.58 0.35
N LEU A 45 -18.48 1.38 -0.22
CA LEU A 45 -17.30 1.00 -1.00
C LEU A 45 -17.12 1.89 -2.24
N ALA A 46 -18.20 2.19 -2.97
CA ALA A 46 -18.15 3.06 -4.14
C ALA A 46 -17.76 4.51 -3.76
N ALA A 47 -18.31 5.02 -2.66
CA ALA A 47 -17.95 6.35 -2.15
C ALA A 47 -16.50 6.42 -1.67
N ALA A 48 -16.00 5.37 -1.01
CA ALA A 48 -14.61 5.27 -0.59
C ALA A 48 -13.65 5.25 -1.79
N ARG A 49 -13.91 4.37 -2.78
CA ARG A 49 -13.14 4.26 -4.03
C ARG A 49 -13.09 5.58 -4.79
N ALA A 50 -14.23 6.28 -4.91
CA ALA A 50 -14.29 7.57 -5.60
C ALA A 50 -13.50 8.68 -4.89
N LYS A 51 -13.34 8.58 -3.56
CA LYS A 51 -12.63 9.57 -2.75
C LYS A 51 -11.12 9.35 -2.70
N THR A 52 -10.67 8.09 -2.67
CA THR A 52 -9.25 7.74 -2.49
C THR A 52 -8.56 7.35 -3.79
N GLY A 53 -9.30 6.85 -4.79
CA GLY A 53 -8.72 6.34 -6.04
C GLY A 53 -7.96 5.01 -5.89
N VAL A 54 -7.91 4.44 -4.69
CA VAL A 54 -7.28 3.15 -4.38
C VAL A 54 -8.33 2.17 -3.85
N ASP A 55 -8.29 0.94 -4.37
CA ASP A 55 -9.21 -0.14 -4.02
C ASP A 55 -8.86 -0.80 -2.68
N GLU A 56 -7.60 -0.67 -2.24
CA GLU A 56 -7.04 -1.40 -1.09
C GLU A 56 -6.33 -0.42 -0.12
N SER A 57 -6.61 -0.54 1.19
CA SER A 57 -6.01 0.31 2.24
C SER A 57 -4.62 -0.15 2.68
N VAL A 58 -4.11 -1.24 2.10
CA VAL A 58 -2.78 -1.80 2.39
C VAL A 58 -2.18 -2.38 1.11
N LEU A 59 -0.86 -2.33 1.00
CA LEU A 59 -0.07 -3.10 0.05
C LEU A 59 0.63 -4.24 0.79
N THR A 60 0.65 -5.43 0.20
CA THR A 60 1.30 -6.62 0.75
C THR A 60 2.31 -7.21 -0.24
N GLY A 61 3.27 -7.97 0.28
CA GLY A 61 4.24 -8.64 -0.59
C GLY A 61 5.47 -9.15 0.11
N GLU A 62 6.48 -9.43 -0.70
CA GLU A 62 7.81 -9.82 -0.27
C GLU A 62 8.89 -8.98 -0.95
N GLY A 63 10.08 -8.98 -0.36
CA GLY A 63 11.30 -8.52 -1.01
C GLY A 63 12.51 -8.84 -0.16
N HIS A 64 13.64 -8.20 -0.43
CA HIS A 64 14.86 -8.38 0.35
C HIS A 64 15.26 -7.11 1.08
N ILE A 65 15.83 -7.25 2.28
CA ILE A 65 16.55 -6.18 2.97
C ILE A 65 17.97 -6.69 3.21
N ARG A 66 18.96 -6.09 2.54
CA ARG A 66 20.36 -6.53 2.61
C ARG A 66 20.50 -8.02 2.30
N GLY A 67 19.79 -8.50 1.27
CA GLY A 67 19.79 -9.89 0.84
C GLY A 67 18.97 -10.86 1.71
N ARG A 68 18.25 -10.38 2.74
CA ARG A 68 17.37 -11.23 3.57
C ARG A 68 15.93 -11.08 3.10
N ARG A 69 15.30 -12.20 2.70
CA ARG A 69 13.89 -12.22 2.29
C ARG A 69 12.97 -11.88 3.47
N VAL A 70 12.07 -10.93 3.28
CA VAL A 70 11.08 -10.46 4.27
C VAL A 70 9.69 -10.40 3.65
N ALA A 71 8.66 -10.50 4.48
CA ALA A 71 7.28 -10.16 4.15
C ALA A 71 6.99 -8.72 4.57
N VAL A 72 6.16 -8.00 3.83
CA VAL A 72 5.76 -6.62 4.12
C VAL A 72 4.25 -6.45 4.07
N ILE A 73 3.75 -5.57 4.93
CA ILE A 73 2.41 -5.00 4.88
C ILE A 73 2.55 -3.50 5.16
N VAL A 74 2.00 -2.66 4.28
CA VAL A 74 2.15 -1.21 4.37
C VAL A 74 0.79 -0.57 4.13
N SER A 75 0.33 0.26 5.07
CA SER A 75 -0.94 0.99 4.91
C SER A 75 -0.80 2.15 3.92
N GLU A 76 -1.81 2.30 3.06
CA GLU A 76 -1.94 3.41 2.11
C GLU A 76 -3.01 4.39 2.63
N PHE A 77 -2.68 5.69 2.71
CA PHE A 77 -3.48 6.73 3.39
C PHE A 77 -3.76 7.95 2.52
#